data_AF-A0A7S2NYW3-F1
#
_entry.id   AF-A0A7S2NYW3-F1
#
_cell.length_a   1.000
_cell.length_b   1.000
_cell.length_c   1.000
_cell.angle_alpha   90.00
_cell.angle_beta   90.00
_cell.angle_gamma   90.00
#
_symmetry.space_group_name_H-M   'P 1'
#
loop_
_entity.id
_entity.type
_entity.pdbx_description
1 polymer ?
#
loop_
_entity_poly.entity_id
_entity_poly.type
_entity_poly.pdbx_seq_one_letter_code
_entity_poly.pdbx_strand_id
1 'polypeptide(L)'
;MQNNKPYPNLQINSLLRKEDSEGESETKERGQLNFFQFLFGGNSGTVQKIDGVQMYIIIVASAQELPDVEKLSELDPDAVIVFFNLKLDVLRGDLGAPAFPGKDLQDRFLSRVKPAYYLRTRQYSRSIPTPPFILNYQGCLFRSYPGQYQTLLDVGDGQYRRVKGNDIRPALGEFKEELNAALIIDGLIQDEGKTMNFLRTGYKTTTWWEEEREDASMGWRT
;
A
#
# COMPACT_ATOMS: atom_id res chain seq x y z
N MET A 1 -35.78 11.80 -0.78
CA MET A 1 -35.47 10.74 -1.78
C MET A 1 -34.23 11.20 -2.53
N GLN A 2 -33.05 10.66 -2.20
CA GLN A 2 -31.82 11.01 -2.93
C GLN A 2 -31.83 10.28 -4.28
N ASN A 3 -31.50 11.02 -5.32
CA ASN A 3 -31.53 10.57 -6.71
C ASN A 3 -30.47 9.46 -6.88
N ASN A 4 -30.88 8.20 -7.03
CA ASN A 4 -29.99 7.02 -7.14
C ASN A 4 -29.22 6.95 -8.49
N LYS A 5 -29.14 8.03 -9.24
CA LYS A 5 -28.44 8.05 -10.53
C LYS A 5 -27.01 8.57 -10.30
N PRO A 6 -25.99 7.88 -10.82
CA PRO A 6 -24.62 8.39 -10.82
C PRO A 6 -24.55 9.79 -11.44
N TYR A 7 -23.53 10.56 -11.06
CA TYR A 7 -23.22 11.82 -11.74
C TYR A 7 -23.04 11.59 -13.26
N PRO A 8 -23.35 12.59 -14.10
CA PRO A 8 -23.10 12.49 -15.54
C PRO A 8 -21.65 12.06 -15.82
N ASN A 9 -21.47 11.15 -16.78
CA ASN A 9 -20.19 10.54 -17.17
C ASN A 9 -19.54 9.61 -16.13
N LEU A 10 -20.19 9.36 -14.99
CA LEU A 10 -19.77 8.34 -14.04
C LEU A 10 -20.53 7.04 -14.32
N GLN A 11 -19.79 5.96 -14.50
CA GLN A 11 -20.35 4.61 -14.57
C GLN A 11 -19.74 3.78 -13.44
N ILE A 12 -20.58 2.95 -12.80
CA ILE A 12 -20.15 2.02 -11.76
C ILE A 12 -20.30 0.62 -12.35
N ASN A 13 -19.19 -0.09 -12.51
CA ASN A 13 -19.15 -1.42 -13.10
C ASN A 13 -18.30 -2.36 -12.24
N SER A 14 -18.64 -3.65 -12.25
CA SER A 14 -17.72 -4.70 -11.80
C SER A 14 -16.56 -4.81 -12.78
N LEU A 15 -15.34 -4.99 -12.27
CA LEU A 15 -14.15 -5.19 -13.10
C LEU A 15 -14.25 -6.46 -13.95
N LEU A 16 -14.85 -7.51 -13.38
CA LEU A 16 -15.13 -8.76 -14.07
C LEU A 16 -16.56 -8.76 -14.58
N ARG A 17 -16.69 -9.07 -15.87
CA ARG A 17 -17.97 -9.25 -16.52
C ARG A 17 -18.12 -10.70 -16.94
N LYS A 18 -19.28 -11.30 -16.64
CA LYS A 18 -19.67 -12.57 -17.23
C LYS A 18 -20.04 -12.29 -18.68
N GLU A 19 -19.57 -13.10 -19.62
CA GLU A 19 -20.14 -13.09 -20.96
C GLU A 19 -21.62 -13.42 -20.81
N ASP A 20 -22.48 -12.51 -21.25
CA ASP A 20 -23.92 -12.66 -21.16
C ASP A 20 -24.31 -13.87 -22.04
N SER A 21 -24.52 -15.04 -21.42
CA SER A 21 -25.52 -15.98 -21.92
C SER A 21 -26.85 -15.27 -21.81
N GLU A 22 -27.46 -14.96 -22.95
CA GLU A 22 -28.75 -14.28 -23.05
C GLU A 22 -29.76 -14.82 -22.01
N GLY A 23 -30.24 -13.92 -21.16
CA GLY A 23 -31.43 -14.13 -20.34
C GLY A 23 -31.25 -15.01 -19.10
N GLU A 24 -31.04 -14.38 -17.94
CA GLU A 24 -31.89 -14.64 -16.78
C GLU A 24 -31.64 -13.59 -15.69
N SER A 25 -32.67 -12.79 -15.45
CA SER A 25 -32.82 -12.00 -14.25
C SER A 25 -33.06 -12.93 -13.07
N GLU A 26 -32.09 -13.15 -12.19
CA GLU A 26 -32.41 -13.67 -10.85
C GLU A 26 -31.64 -12.95 -9.74
N THR A 27 -32.39 -12.13 -9.03
CA THR A 27 -32.13 -11.74 -7.66
C THR A 27 -32.37 -12.97 -6.79
N LYS A 28 -31.33 -13.64 -6.27
CA LYS A 28 -31.48 -14.56 -5.12
C LYS A 28 -30.18 -14.88 -4.38
N GLU A 29 -30.29 -14.73 -3.06
CA GLU A 29 -29.49 -15.33 -1.97
C GLU A 29 -28.00 -14.95 -1.84
N ARG A 30 -27.78 -13.68 -1.52
CA ARG A 30 -26.66 -13.21 -0.70
C ARG A 30 -26.74 -13.84 0.70
N GLY A 31 -25.90 -14.82 1.01
CA GLY A 31 -25.80 -15.25 2.40
C GLY A 31 -24.71 -16.26 2.73
N GLN A 32 -24.64 -17.40 2.02
CA GLN A 32 -23.88 -18.55 2.55
C GLN A 32 -22.98 -19.29 1.54
N LEU A 33 -23.03 -18.96 0.24
CA LEU A 33 -22.12 -19.53 -0.78
C LEU A 33 -20.77 -18.80 -0.93
N ASN A 34 -20.55 -17.68 -0.24
CA ASN A 34 -19.40 -16.79 -0.51
C ASN A 34 -18.09 -17.19 0.18
N PHE A 35 -18.07 -18.15 1.11
CA PHE A 35 -16.84 -18.46 1.86
C PHE A 35 -15.92 -19.46 1.13
N PHE A 36 -16.49 -20.53 0.56
CA PHE A 36 -15.69 -21.53 -0.19
C PHE A 36 -15.24 -21.03 -1.57
N GLN A 37 -16.03 -20.18 -2.23
CA GLN A 37 -15.66 -19.56 -3.52
C GLN A 37 -14.60 -18.46 -3.34
N PHE A 38 -14.62 -17.74 -2.21
CA PHE A 38 -13.57 -16.80 -1.80
C PHE A 38 -12.26 -17.50 -1.39
N LEU A 39 -12.32 -18.77 -0.97
CA LEU A 39 -11.13 -19.55 -0.58
C LEU A 39 -10.47 -20.35 -1.73
N PHE A 40 -11.22 -20.70 -2.78
CA PHE A 40 -10.72 -21.61 -3.84
C PHE A 40 -11.11 -21.23 -5.29
N GLY A 41 -11.84 -20.15 -5.53
CA GLY A 41 -12.43 -19.86 -6.83
C GLY A 41 -11.92 -18.55 -7.43
N GLY A 42 -11.12 -18.66 -8.48
CA GLY A 42 -10.90 -17.54 -9.41
C GLY A 42 -12.24 -16.93 -9.80
N ASN A 43 -12.31 -15.62 -9.69
CA ASN A 43 -13.54 -14.86 -9.85
C ASN A 43 -13.99 -15.03 -11.32
N SER A 44 -15.14 -15.67 -11.56
CA SER A 44 -15.53 -16.11 -12.91
C SER A 44 -16.05 -14.94 -13.74
N GLY A 45 -15.19 -14.42 -14.61
CA GLY A 45 -15.48 -13.38 -15.58
C GLY A 45 -14.24 -13.00 -16.37
N THR A 46 -14.42 -12.23 -17.44
CA THR A 46 -13.31 -11.65 -18.21
C THR A 46 -13.17 -10.17 -17.87
N VAL A 47 -11.92 -9.72 -17.70
CA VAL A 47 -11.62 -8.28 -17.64
C VAL A 47 -11.89 -7.69 -19.02
N GLN A 48 -12.75 -6.68 -19.08
CA GLN A 48 -13.12 -5.98 -20.30
C GLN A 48 -12.92 -4.48 -20.12
N LYS A 49 -12.30 -3.83 -21.11
CA LYS A 49 -12.24 -2.37 -21.15
C LYS A 49 -13.59 -1.78 -21.53
N ILE A 50 -13.80 -0.51 -21.18
CA ILE A 50 -14.99 0.25 -21.60
C ILE A 50 -14.52 1.33 -22.56
N ASP A 51 -15.03 1.29 -23.80
CA ASP A 51 -14.63 2.25 -24.82
C ASP A 51 -14.99 3.69 -24.42
N GLY A 52 -14.06 4.61 -24.65
CA GLY A 52 -14.22 6.03 -24.32
C GLY A 52 -13.96 6.40 -22.87
N VAL A 53 -13.56 5.45 -22.01
CA VAL A 53 -13.13 5.75 -20.64
C VAL A 53 -11.72 6.36 -20.64
N GLN A 54 -11.56 7.47 -19.93
CA GLN A 54 -10.26 8.15 -19.75
C GLN A 54 -9.62 7.81 -18.41
N MET A 55 -10.41 7.35 -17.43
CA MET A 55 -9.96 7.07 -16.08
C MET A 55 -10.79 5.95 -15.44
N TYR A 56 -10.09 4.97 -14.86
CA TYR A 56 -10.68 3.97 -13.98
C TYR A 56 -10.35 4.30 -12.54
N ILE A 57 -11.36 4.34 -11.67
CA ILE A 57 -11.17 4.48 -10.22
C ILE A 57 -11.45 3.13 -9.58
N ILE A 58 -10.38 2.46 -9.15
CA ILE A 58 -10.48 1.17 -8.47
C ILE A 58 -10.80 1.43 -7.01
N ILE A 59 -12.02 1.04 -6.64
CA ILE A 59 -12.52 1.04 -5.28
C ILE A 59 -12.55 -0.41 -4.78
N VAL A 60 -12.14 -0.62 -3.52
CA VAL A 60 -12.18 -1.94 -2.85
C VAL A 60 -11.55 -3.08 -3.68
N ALA A 61 -10.22 -3.17 -3.65
CA ALA A 61 -9.46 -4.31 -4.15
C ALA A 61 -8.64 -4.90 -2.99
N SER A 62 -8.72 -6.22 -2.83
CA SER A 62 -7.77 -6.97 -2.03
C SER A 62 -6.53 -7.29 -2.88
N ALA A 63 -5.56 -8.02 -2.32
CA ALA A 63 -4.43 -8.50 -3.10
C ALA A 63 -4.87 -9.46 -4.22
N GLN A 64 -6.01 -10.15 -4.09
CA GLN A 64 -6.47 -11.16 -5.06
C GLN A 64 -6.90 -10.56 -6.40
N GLU A 65 -7.55 -9.39 -6.41
CA GLU A 65 -8.07 -8.75 -7.63
C GLU A 65 -7.02 -7.90 -8.37
N LEU A 66 -5.82 -7.74 -7.80
CA LEU A 66 -4.75 -6.94 -8.43
C LEU A 66 -4.32 -7.44 -9.83
N PRO A 67 -4.24 -8.75 -10.12
CA PRO A 67 -3.97 -9.24 -11.47
C PRO A 67 -5.05 -8.85 -12.49
N ASP A 68 -6.31 -8.68 -12.05
CA ASP A 68 -7.38 -8.22 -12.95
C ASP A 68 -7.17 -6.74 -13.31
N VAL A 69 -6.69 -5.93 -12.36
CA VAL A 69 -6.35 -4.53 -12.61
C VAL A 69 -5.09 -4.40 -13.50
N GLU A 70 -4.12 -5.30 -13.32
CA GLU A 70 -2.97 -5.41 -14.22
C GLU A 70 -3.44 -5.68 -15.65
N LYS A 71 -4.29 -6.68 -15.85
CA LYS A 71 -4.88 -7.01 -17.14
C LYS A 71 -5.68 -5.83 -17.74
N LEU A 72 -6.42 -5.08 -16.92
CA LEU A 72 -7.10 -3.87 -17.37
C LEU A 72 -6.10 -2.83 -17.91
N SER A 73 -4.96 -2.64 -17.23
CA SER A 73 -3.92 -1.71 -17.64
C SER A 73 -3.25 -2.09 -18.97
N GLU A 74 -3.24 -3.38 -19.31
CA GLU A 74 -2.75 -3.88 -20.59
C GLU A 74 -3.78 -3.72 -21.71
N LEU A 75 -5.07 -3.89 -21.40
CA LEU A 75 -6.18 -3.74 -22.36
C LEU A 75 -6.46 -2.28 -22.72
N ASP A 76 -6.22 -1.37 -21.78
CA ASP A 76 -6.50 0.07 -21.93
C ASP A 76 -5.31 0.92 -21.45
N PRO A 77 -4.20 0.93 -22.20
CA PRO A 77 -2.95 1.59 -21.80
C PRO A 77 -3.04 3.12 -21.77
N ASP A 78 -4.03 3.70 -22.46
CA ASP A 78 -4.23 5.16 -22.54
C ASP A 78 -5.05 5.69 -21.36
N ALA A 79 -5.79 4.83 -20.66
CA ALA A 79 -6.62 5.23 -19.52
C ALA A 79 -5.80 5.34 -18.22
N VAL A 80 -6.11 6.36 -17.42
CA VAL A 80 -5.48 6.55 -16.10
C VAL A 80 -6.15 5.64 -15.08
N ILE A 81 -5.38 4.77 -14.42
CA ILE A 81 -5.90 3.93 -13.33
C ILE A 81 -5.56 4.56 -11.97
N VAL A 82 -6.59 4.88 -11.19
CA VAL A 82 -6.49 5.46 -9.86
C VAL A 82 -6.91 4.43 -8.81
N PHE A 83 -6.00 4.12 -7.90
CA PHE A 83 -6.28 3.26 -6.74
C PHE A 83 -6.76 4.11 -5.58
N PHE A 84 -8.02 3.95 -5.16
CA PHE A 84 -8.61 4.80 -4.13
C PHE A 84 -8.74 4.06 -2.80
N ASN A 85 -7.94 4.48 -1.80
CA ASN A 85 -7.98 3.99 -0.42
C ASN A 85 -7.79 2.47 -0.24
N LEU A 86 -6.91 1.87 -1.05
CA LEU A 86 -6.72 0.41 -1.12
C LEU A 86 -5.65 -0.16 -0.20
N LYS A 87 -4.96 0.68 0.61
CA LYS A 87 -3.86 0.27 1.49
C LYS A 87 -2.84 -0.65 0.79
N LEU A 88 -2.52 -0.39 -0.48
CA LEU A 88 -1.69 -1.26 -1.34
C LEU A 88 -0.35 -1.65 -0.69
N ASP A 89 0.25 -0.78 0.11
CA ASP A 89 1.52 -1.04 0.78
C ASP A 89 1.43 -2.11 1.88
N VAL A 90 0.22 -2.36 2.42
CA VAL A 90 -0.07 -3.49 3.31
C VAL A 90 -0.31 -4.75 2.50
N LEU A 91 -1.07 -4.65 1.40
CA LEU A 91 -1.41 -5.78 0.52
C LEU A 91 -0.18 -6.45 -0.11
N ARG A 92 0.93 -5.73 -0.28
CA ARG A 92 2.24 -6.30 -0.67
C ARG A 92 2.70 -7.42 0.27
N GLY A 93 2.29 -7.36 1.54
CA GLY A 93 2.52 -8.39 2.56
C GLY A 93 1.92 -9.75 2.20
N ASP A 94 0.77 -9.74 1.54
CA ASP A 94 -0.01 -10.94 1.28
C ASP A 94 0.47 -11.69 0.03
N LEU A 95 1.30 -11.06 -0.81
CA LEU A 95 1.81 -11.69 -2.04
C LEU A 95 2.69 -12.91 -1.72
N GLY A 96 2.40 -14.02 -2.40
CA GLY A 96 3.02 -15.32 -2.18
C GLY A 96 2.42 -16.13 -1.03
N ALA A 97 1.43 -15.61 -0.30
CA ALA A 97 0.64 -16.42 0.64
C ALA A 97 -0.36 -17.32 -0.11
N PRO A 98 -0.85 -18.42 0.51
CA PRO A 98 -1.86 -19.28 -0.10
C PRO A 98 -3.10 -18.46 -0.52
N ALA A 99 -3.61 -18.72 -1.74
CA ALA A 99 -4.72 -18.00 -2.36
C ALA A 99 -4.44 -16.53 -2.76
N PHE A 100 -3.19 -16.06 -2.69
CA PHE A 100 -2.80 -14.73 -3.16
C PHE A 100 -1.86 -14.80 -4.38
N PRO A 101 -1.77 -13.72 -5.18
CA PRO A 101 -0.87 -13.68 -6.32
C PRO A 101 0.60 -13.87 -5.92
N GLY A 102 1.41 -14.29 -6.90
CA GLY A 102 2.85 -14.45 -6.73
C GLY A 102 3.55 -13.13 -6.38
N LYS A 103 4.72 -13.25 -5.76
CA LYS A 103 5.57 -12.11 -5.38
C LYS A 103 6.05 -11.30 -6.59
N ASP A 104 6.13 -11.92 -7.76
CA ASP A 104 6.48 -11.29 -9.03
C ASP A 104 5.51 -10.16 -9.42
N LEU A 105 4.25 -10.22 -8.98
CA LEU A 105 3.26 -9.15 -9.19
C LEU A 105 3.76 -7.79 -8.65
N GLN A 106 4.53 -7.81 -7.56
CA GLN A 106 5.13 -6.60 -7.01
C GLN A 106 6.05 -5.93 -8.02
N ASP A 107 6.94 -6.71 -8.62
CA ASP A 107 7.99 -6.19 -9.49
C ASP A 107 7.42 -5.77 -10.85
N ARG A 108 6.54 -6.58 -11.45
CA ARG A 108 5.96 -6.33 -12.79
C ARG A 108 4.85 -5.27 -12.81
N PHE A 109 4.05 -5.14 -11.75
CA PHE A 109 2.86 -4.28 -11.73
C PHE A 109 2.84 -3.26 -10.58
N LEU A 110 2.82 -3.70 -9.31
CA LEU A 110 2.60 -2.78 -8.19
C LEU A 110 3.74 -1.77 -7.98
N SER A 111 4.94 -2.06 -8.47
CA SER A 111 6.07 -1.13 -8.45
C SER A 111 5.83 0.11 -9.31
N ARG A 112 4.94 0.03 -10.31
CA ARG A 112 4.59 1.13 -11.21
C ARG A 112 3.55 2.08 -10.60
N VAL A 113 2.85 1.63 -9.55
CA VAL A 113 1.79 2.42 -8.90
C VAL A 113 2.41 3.48 -8.00
N LYS A 114 2.32 4.74 -8.44
CA LYS A 114 2.85 5.90 -7.71
C LYS A 114 1.82 6.45 -6.73
N PRO A 115 2.16 6.57 -5.43
CA PRO A 115 1.20 7.10 -4.47
C PRO A 115 1.07 8.61 -4.63
N ALA A 116 -0.13 9.08 -5.00
CA ALA A 116 -0.43 10.52 -5.06
C ALA A 116 -0.48 11.13 -3.65
N TYR A 117 -1.16 10.44 -2.73
CA TYR A 117 -1.15 10.74 -1.30
C TYR A 117 -0.74 9.49 -0.55
N TYR A 118 0.34 9.60 0.22
CA TYR A 118 0.89 8.50 1.00
C TYR A 118 0.93 8.88 2.47
N LEU A 119 0.43 7.99 3.31
CA LEU A 119 0.48 8.11 4.76
C LEU A 119 0.70 6.72 5.36
N ARG A 120 1.85 6.51 6.00
CA ARG A 120 2.14 5.27 6.73
C ARG A 120 2.64 5.59 8.12
N THR A 121 1.79 5.38 9.11
CA THR A 121 2.15 5.53 10.52
C THR A 121 2.86 4.28 11.03
N ARG A 122 3.79 4.48 11.97
CA ARG A 122 4.55 3.44 12.63
C ARG A 122 4.76 3.81 14.08
N GLN A 123 4.55 2.84 14.96
CA GLN A 123 4.85 2.93 16.38
C GLN A 123 6.06 2.06 16.66
N TYR A 124 7.01 2.61 17.40
CA TYR A 124 8.23 1.95 17.79
C TYR A 124 8.41 2.03 19.31
N SER A 125 9.17 1.08 19.83
CA SER A 125 9.59 1.05 21.21
C SER A 125 11.08 0.79 21.26
N ARG A 126 11.81 1.52 22.08
CA ARG A 126 13.26 1.37 22.26
C ARG A 126 13.61 1.40 23.75
N SER A 127 14.42 0.44 24.18
CA SER A 127 14.97 0.46 25.53
C SER A 127 16.07 1.51 25.67
N ILE A 128 16.04 2.28 26.76
CA ILE A 128 17.00 3.34 27.11
C ILE A 128 17.61 3.05 28.50
N PRO A 129 18.83 3.52 28.80
CA PRO A 129 19.52 3.18 30.05
C PRO A 129 18.99 3.90 31.29
N THR A 130 18.21 4.97 31.11
CA THR A 130 17.63 5.78 32.20
C THR A 130 16.12 5.61 32.26
N PRO A 131 15.46 5.79 33.42
CA PRO A 131 14.01 5.85 33.51
C PRO A 131 13.43 6.81 32.45
N PRO A 132 12.35 6.45 31.72
CA PRO A 132 11.44 5.31 31.93
C PRO A 132 11.92 3.94 31.40
N PHE A 133 13.19 3.78 31.01
CA PHE A 133 13.82 2.56 30.47
C PHE A 133 13.27 2.06 29.12
N ILE A 134 12.06 2.48 28.75
CA ILE A 134 11.43 2.23 27.46
C ILE A 134 10.89 3.56 26.95
N LEU A 135 11.38 3.97 25.78
CA LEU A 135 10.86 5.10 25.03
C LEU A 135 9.96 4.56 23.91
N ASN A 136 8.68 4.91 23.99
CA ASN A 136 7.72 4.69 22.92
C ASN A 136 7.65 5.95 22.07
N TYR A 137 7.75 5.80 20.75
CA TYR A 137 7.67 6.91 19.82
C TYR A 137 6.92 6.50 18.57
N GLN A 138 6.28 7.48 17.94
CA GLN A 138 5.50 7.29 16.73
C GLN A 138 6.06 8.18 15.64
N GLY A 139 6.05 7.68 14.41
CA GLY A 139 6.37 8.47 13.24
C GLY A 139 5.42 8.18 12.09
N CYS A 140 5.45 9.05 11.10
CA CYS A 140 4.69 8.93 9.88
C CYS A 140 5.59 9.16 8.66
N LEU A 141 5.60 8.21 7.74
CA LEU A 141 6.13 8.42 6.39
C LEU A 141 5.02 9.00 5.52
N PHE A 142 5.19 10.24 5.10
CA PHE A 142 4.19 11.02 4.39
C PHE A 142 4.67 11.45 3.01
N ARG A 143 3.76 11.53 2.03
CA ARG A 143 4.01 12.21 0.76
C ARG A 143 2.72 12.79 0.21
N SER A 144 2.82 14.00 -0.34
CA SER A 144 1.82 14.60 -1.22
C SER A 144 2.50 14.88 -2.56
N TYR A 145 2.20 14.08 -3.58
CA TYR A 145 2.77 14.25 -4.93
C TYR A 145 2.39 15.62 -5.51
N PRO A 146 3.31 16.32 -6.20
CA PRO A 146 4.68 15.93 -6.61
C PRO A 146 5.76 16.19 -5.55
N GLY A 147 5.41 16.47 -4.31
CA GLY A 147 6.36 16.73 -3.22
C GLY A 147 7.21 15.52 -2.82
N GLN A 148 8.25 15.83 -2.03
CA GLN A 148 9.16 14.86 -1.43
C GLN A 148 8.44 13.92 -0.45
N TYR A 149 9.01 12.73 -0.26
CA TYR A 149 8.70 11.92 0.90
C TYR A 149 9.20 12.64 2.16
N GLN A 150 8.43 12.57 3.24
CA GLN A 150 8.73 13.24 4.49
C GLN A 150 8.65 12.25 5.63
N THR A 151 9.70 12.24 6.45
CA THR A 151 9.72 11.53 7.71
C THR A 151 9.29 12.49 8.79
N LEU A 152 8.13 12.19 9.39
CA LEU A 152 7.51 13.00 10.41
C LEU A 152 7.59 12.26 11.75
N LEU A 153 8.03 12.96 12.80
CA LEU A 153 7.99 12.47 14.17
C LEU A 153 6.75 13.02 14.87
N ASP A 154 6.01 12.15 15.56
CA ASP A 154 4.90 12.56 16.42
C ASP A 154 5.47 13.22 17.67
N VAL A 155 5.08 14.48 17.91
CA VAL A 155 5.52 15.26 19.07
C VAL A 155 4.44 15.35 20.16
N GLY A 156 3.33 14.64 20.01
CA GLY A 156 2.17 14.70 20.90
C GLY A 156 1.07 15.64 20.38
N ASP A 157 -0.09 15.60 21.03
CA ASP A 157 -1.24 16.48 20.77
C ASP A 157 -1.73 16.53 19.31
N GLY A 158 -1.50 15.44 18.57
CA GLY A 158 -1.85 15.34 17.14
C GLY A 158 -0.93 16.14 16.22
N GLN A 159 0.19 16.65 16.72
CA GLN A 159 1.16 17.40 15.94
C GLN A 159 2.31 16.51 15.46
N TYR A 160 2.74 16.78 14.23
CA TYR A 160 3.86 16.11 13.61
C TYR A 160 4.94 17.12 13.23
N ARG A 161 6.19 16.81 13.58
CA ARG A 161 7.36 17.59 13.19
C ARG A 161 8.08 16.90 12.05
N ARG A 162 8.37 17.62 10.97
CA ARG A 162 9.21 17.09 9.89
C ARG A 162 10.66 16.95 10.39
N VAL A 163 11.17 15.72 10.30
CA VAL A 163 12.56 15.38 10.64
C VAL A 163 13.45 15.41 9.41
N LYS A 164 12.98 14.83 8.29
CA LYS A 164 13.76 14.75 7.05
C LYS A 164 12.84 14.75 5.83
N GLY A 165 13.34 15.32 4.72
CA GLY A 165 12.75 15.12 3.40
C GLY A 165 13.63 14.22 2.55
N ASN A 166 13.01 13.36 1.77
CA ASN A 166 13.65 12.40 0.90
C ASN A 166 13.05 12.52 -0.51
N ASP A 167 13.90 12.67 -1.53
CA ASP A 167 13.46 12.73 -2.93
C ASP A 167 12.95 11.36 -3.41
N ILE A 168 13.51 10.28 -2.85
CA ILE A 168 13.07 8.90 -3.04
C ILE A 168 12.45 8.38 -1.74
N ARG A 169 11.55 7.41 -1.85
CA ARG A 169 10.96 6.77 -0.67
C ARG A 169 12.06 6.05 0.13
N PRO A 170 12.26 6.39 1.42
CA PRO A 170 13.15 5.61 2.28
C PRO A 170 12.55 4.22 2.52
N ALA A 171 13.41 3.22 2.64
CA ALA A 171 12.99 1.91 3.15
C ALA A 171 12.53 2.04 4.62
N LEU A 172 11.77 1.07 5.14
CA LEU A 172 11.29 1.16 6.52
C LEU A 172 12.42 1.17 7.56
N GLY A 173 13.53 0.50 7.27
CA GLY A 173 14.74 0.55 8.09
C GLY A 173 15.33 1.96 8.16
N GLU A 174 15.55 2.59 7.00
CA GLU A 174 16.06 3.96 6.89
C GLU A 174 15.12 4.96 7.56
N PHE A 175 13.80 4.84 7.33
CA PHE A 175 12.79 5.66 7.99
C PHE A 175 12.89 5.57 9.53
N LYS A 176 13.10 4.36 10.09
CA LYS A 176 13.28 4.17 11.53
C LYS A 176 14.57 4.82 12.03
N GLU A 177 15.66 4.74 11.25
CA GLU A 177 16.94 5.38 11.58
C GLU A 177 16.83 6.90 11.59
N GLU A 178 16.11 7.50 10.64
CA GLU A 178 15.84 8.93 10.60
C GLU A 178 15.08 9.42 11.84
N LEU A 179 14.09 8.65 12.31
CA LEU A 179 13.38 8.95 13.56
C LEU A 179 14.30 8.84 14.78
N ASN A 180 15.12 7.79 14.85
CA ASN A 180 16.07 7.62 15.94
C ASN A 180 17.10 8.76 15.98
N ALA A 181 17.58 9.22 14.82
CA ALA A 181 18.50 10.35 14.74
C ALA A 181 17.87 11.63 15.30
N ALA A 182 16.59 11.91 15.00
CA ALA A 182 15.88 13.04 15.61
C ALA A 182 15.77 12.92 17.14
N LEU A 183 15.46 11.73 17.65
CA LEU A 183 15.34 11.52 19.10
C LEU A 183 16.69 11.67 19.84
N ILE A 184 17.81 11.36 19.17
CA ILE A 184 19.15 11.64 19.69
C ILE A 184 19.41 13.15 19.73
N ILE A 185 19.06 13.88 18.66
CA ILE A 185 19.21 15.35 18.61
C ILE A 185 18.36 16.03 19.70
N ASP A 186 17.15 15.52 19.95
CA ASP A 186 16.26 16.01 21.00
C ASP A 186 16.75 15.64 22.42
N GLY A 187 17.85 14.89 22.55
CA GLY A 187 18.42 14.46 23.82
C GLY A 187 17.63 13.36 24.54
N LEU A 188 16.65 12.76 23.85
CA LEU A 188 15.80 11.69 24.40
C LEU A 188 16.47 10.32 24.41
N ILE A 189 17.54 10.16 23.61
CA ILE A 189 18.32 8.94 23.50
C ILE A 189 19.82 9.31 23.47
N GLN A 190 20.66 8.51 24.13
CA GLN A 190 22.11 8.65 24.03
C GLN A 190 22.65 8.12 22.69
N ASP A 191 23.70 8.75 22.17
CA ASP A 191 24.43 8.20 21.03
C ASP A 191 25.28 7.00 21.49
N GLU A 192 24.73 5.80 21.32
CA GLU A 192 25.38 4.53 21.70
C GLU A 192 26.33 4.00 20.59
N GLY A 193 26.55 4.77 19.50
CA GLY A 193 27.35 4.35 18.35
C GLY A 193 26.65 3.32 17.45
N LYS A 194 27.16 3.14 16.23
CA LYS A 194 26.50 2.36 15.15
C LYS A 194 26.31 0.87 15.51
N THR A 195 27.27 0.25 16.21
CA THR A 195 27.24 -1.19 16.54
C THR A 195 26.13 -1.55 17.54
N MET A 196 25.95 -0.76 18.61
CA MET A 196 24.88 -0.99 19.58
C MET A 196 23.50 -0.67 18.99
N ASN A 197 23.41 0.37 18.17
CA ASN A 197 22.19 0.70 17.41
C ASN A 197 21.77 -0.45 16.49
N PHE A 198 22.73 -1.10 15.81
CA PHE A 198 22.48 -2.27 14.98
C PHE A 198 21.98 -3.47 15.80
N LEU A 199 22.64 -3.80 16.92
CA LEU A 199 22.24 -4.93 17.79
C LEU A 199 20.83 -4.77 18.36
N ARG A 200 20.41 -3.54 18.69
CA ARG A 200 19.05 -3.24 19.17
C ARG A 200 17.99 -3.23 18.06
N THR A 201 18.40 -2.96 16.82
CA THR A 201 17.49 -2.83 15.68
C THR A 201 17.14 -4.18 15.06
N GLY A 202 18.02 -5.18 15.21
CA GLY A 202 17.82 -6.53 14.70
C GLY A 202 18.24 -6.69 13.23
N TYR A 203 18.40 -7.94 12.79
CA TYR A 203 18.98 -8.28 11.48
C TYR A 203 18.04 -8.03 10.28
N LYS A 204 16.72 -8.02 10.49
CA LYS A 204 15.74 -7.88 9.40
C LYS A 204 14.73 -6.78 9.69
N THR A 205 15.03 -5.58 9.22
CA THR A 205 14.16 -4.40 9.32
C THR A 205 13.39 -4.11 8.03
N THR A 206 13.74 -4.78 6.94
CA THR A 206 13.17 -4.58 5.61
C THR A 206 12.06 -5.59 5.33
N THR A 207 10.98 -5.13 4.71
CA THR A 207 9.98 -6.02 4.14
C THR A 207 10.55 -6.73 2.91
N TRP A 208 10.04 -7.92 2.57
CA TRP A 208 10.64 -8.75 1.52
C TRP A 208 10.75 -8.06 0.15
N TRP A 209 9.84 -7.14 -0.17
CA TRP A 209 9.87 -6.35 -1.42
C TRP A 209 10.79 -5.12 -1.38
N GLU A 210 11.32 -4.77 -0.21
CA GLU A 210 12.32 -3.71 -0.03
C GLU A 210 13.76 -4.27 -0.10
N GLU A 211 13.93 -5.60 -0.06
CA GLU A 211 15.22 -6.29 -0.18
C GLU A 211 15.78 -6.15 -1.61
N GLU A 212 17.09 -5.96 -1.71
CA GLU A 212 17.81 -5.98 -2.99
C GLU A 212 17.80 -7.41 -3.55
N ARG A 213 17.16 -7.58 -4.70
CA ARG A 213 17.11 -8.84 -5.48
C ARG A 213 17.45 -8.50 -6.92
N GLU A 214 18.00 -9.47 -7.66
CA GLU A 214 18.43 -9.30 -9.06
C GLU A 214 17.30 -8.73 -9.94
N ASP A 215 16.07 -9.22 -9.78
CA ASP A 215 14.90 -8.80 -10.55
C ASP A 215 13.98 -7.79 -9.81
N ALA A 216 14.45 -7.17 -8.72
CA ALA A 216 13.62 -6.25 -7.94
C ALA A 216 13.38 -4.93 -8.69
N SER A 217 12.11 -4.56 -8.87
CA SER A 217 11.78 -3.24 -9.41
C SER A 217 11.86 -2.17 -8.33
N MET A 218 12.58 -1.09 -8.60
CA MET A 218 12.68 0.08 -7.72
C MET A 218 11.62 1.16 -7.98
N GLY A 219 10.68 0.93 -8.90
CA GLY A 219 9.66 1.91 -9.27
C GLY A 219 8.84 2.43 -8.08
N TRP A 220 8.64 1.58 -7.06
CA TRP A 220 7.88 1.91 -5.85
C TRP A 220 8.53 2.98 -4.97
N ARG A 221 9.82 3.29 -5.20
CA ARG A 221 10.53 4.36 -4.49
C ARG A 221 10.28 5.75 -5.08
N THR A 222 9.70 5.84 -6.27
CA THR A 222 9.49 7.10 -7.00
C THR A 222 8.12 7.73 -6.76
#